data_AF-A0A821F9W2-F1
#
_entry.id   AF-A0A821F9W2-F1
#
_cell.length_a   1.000
_cell.length_b   1.000
_cell.length_c   1.000
_cell.angle_alpha   90.00
_cell.angle_beta   90.00
_cell.angle_gamma   90.00
#
_symmetry.space_group_name_H-M   'P 1'
#
loop_
_entity.id
_entity.type
_entity.pdbx_description
1 polymer ?
#
loop_
_entity_poly.entity_id
_entity_poly.type
_entity_poly.pdbx_seq_one_letter_code
_entity_poly.pdbx_strand_id
1 'polypeptide(L)'
;CYATNATNPSFRRMIAYSSQTLAEDDSTKLNLPIFLQYSIGNHENIGNLRLKPHGNAKKSDRPFTSTLPSVLTQIKSQPRFLKPSTIYNASINNVEEAPLPSLTTVRDRKQVYNARQKSESNVEEYLAIMRNLEKSNSIVARFSMSRGEAPVVVLSQPHMIKELKRCCINPSDQTQPSVLCIDTTFNLGRFFVTPIAFRSTAVQYRKTKKSPIFIGPTMIHYRDDAQSYQELLEYVRRELNNCSTLVIGSDGAKAIKKAVDSVFPDSTHLYCTRHVRQNIERQLIKSRAALDECRGLLELMFDSSESLIQSETEEEFQDRLNELSEYWRTIRRRDETRFNGATDVFQWFNQYQTNIFRNHLIAAIRIPINFLDRNDSPRLFYNNDIESMNHAFKNQTNWELRSLSEVIDIIGKLITTQKNESIRALFVSDAHIWSAKTIEERNEIIENYYNYTPAASKPRRNLNIPQKAGRKPGRSNVRGSSTTTRKKK
;
A
#
# COMPACT_ATOMS: atom_id res chain seq x y z
N CYS A 1 23.94 -26.64 40.62
CA CYS A 1 25.05 -26.58 39.65
C CYS A 1 26.07 -25.50 40.05
N TYR A 2 27.36 -25.84 40.05
CA TYR A 2 28.45 -24.88 40.30
C TYR A 2 29.13 -24.53 38.98
N ALA A 3 29.38 -23.25 38.74
CA ALA A 3 30.13 -22.76 37.59
C ALA A 3 31.18 -21.76 38.04
N THR A 4 32.43 -22.00 37.68
CA THR A 4 33.57 -21.09 37.89
C THR A 4 33.76 -20.19 36.69
N ASN A 5 34.06 -18.91 36.90
CA ASN A 5 34.41 -18.01 35.79
C ASN A 5 35.80 -18.39 35.26
N ALA A 6 35.91 -18.69 33.96
CA ALA A 6 37.16 -19.13 33.34
C ALA A 6 38.30 -18.10 33.44
N THR A 7 37.98 -16.82 33.61
CA THR A 7 38.97 -15.73 33.73
C THR A 7 39.24 -15.35 35.18
N ASN A 8 38.28 -15.60 36.08
CA ASN A 8 38.39 -15.35 37.51
C ASN A 8 37.99 -16.63 38.26
N PRO A 9 38.89 -17.63 38.39
CA PRO A 9 38.54 -18.94 38.95
C PRO A 9 38.05 -18.90 40.39
N SER A 10 38.44 -17.86 41.14
CA SER A 10 37.99 -17.53 42.48
C SER A 10 36.55 -16.97 42.54
N PHE A 11 35.95 -16.63 41.40
CA PHE A 11 34.55 -16.24 41.28
C PHE A 11 33.71 -17.47 40.89
N ARG A 12 32.85 -17.90 41.81
CA ARG A 12 31.98 -19.07 41.67
C ARG A 12 30.53 -18.66 41.74
N ARG A 13 29.75 -19.18 40.80
CA ARG A 13 28.29 -19.07 40.79
C ARG A 13 27.69 -20.43 41.10
N MET A 14 26.84 -20.48 42.12
CA MET A 14 25.99 -21.63 42.40
C MET A 14 24.56 -21.29 42.01
N ILE A 15 23.92 -22.19 41.26
CA ILE A 15 22.48 -22.18 41.05
C ILE A 15 21.93 -23.44 41.70
N ALA A 16 21.09 -23.28 42.71
CA ALA A 16 20.37 -24.37 43.37
C ALA A 16 18.89 -24.29 43.01
N TYR A 17 18.34 -25.44 42.64
CA TYR A 17 16.93 -25.61 42.31
C TYR A 17 16.32 -26.53 43.37
N SER A 18 15.11 -26.22 43.84
CA SER A 18 14.33 -27.16 44.63
C SER A 18 13.76 -28.23 43.71
N SER A 19 14.02 -29.51 43.99
CA SER A 19 13.39 -30.64 43.29
C SER A 19 12.40 -31.32 44.22
N GLN A 20 11.13 -30.92 44.15
CA GLN A 20 10.04 -31.81 44.53
C GLN A 20 9.42 -32.34 43.24
N THR A 21 9.53 -33.66 43.04
CA THR A 21 8.76 -34.42 42.06
C THR A 21 7.33 -34.46 42.55
N LEU A 22 6.42 -33.76 41.86
CA LEU A 22 4.99 -33.95 42.07
C LEU A 22 4.43 -34.79 40.93
N ALA A 23 3.68 -35.81 41.34
CA ALA A 23 2.92 -36.69 40.50
C ALA A 23 1.87 -35.94 39.67
N GLU A 24 1.48 -36.59 38.59
CA GLU A 24 0.46 -36.23 37.61
C GLU A 24 -0.79 -35.59 38.24
N ASP A 25 -0.90 -34.26 38.19
CA ASP A 25 -2.12 -33.60 37.71
C ASP A 25 -1.86 -32.13 37.35
N ASP A 26 -2.59 -31.65 36.36
CA ASP A 26 -2.36 -30.41 35.64
C ASP A 26 -2.77 -29.15 36.43
N SER A 27 -2.22 -27.99 36.02
CA SER A 27 -2.73 -26.61 36.21
C SER A 27 -2.20 -25.64 37.28
N THR A 28 -1.18 -25.93 38.10
CA THR A 28 -0.51 -24.86 38.90
C THR A 28 1.01 -24.85 38.74
N LYS A 29 1.52 -23.91 37.93
CA LYS A 29 2.96 -23.57 37.91
C LYS A 29 3.34 -22.92 39.24
N LEU A 30 3.74 -23.73 40.21
CA LEU A 30 4.40 -23.22 41.42
C LEU A 30 5.77 -22.65 41.04
N ASN A 31 5.96 -21.35 41.29
CA ASN A 31 7.24 -20.67 41.17
C ASN A 31 8.18 -21.20 42.26
N LEU A 32 8.90 -22.28 41.96
CA LEU A 32 9.93 -22.79 42.87
C LEU A 32 11.05 -21.75 42.99
N PRO A 33 11.46 -21.35 44.21
CA PRO A 33 12.53 -20.39 44.38
C PRO A 33 13.84 -20.96 43.85
N ILE A 34 14.50 -20.20 42.96
CA ILE A 34 15.85 -20.49 42.48
C ILE A 34 16.82 -19.70 43.34
N PHE A 35 17.71 -20.38 44.04
CA PHE A 35 18.78 -19.73 44.80
C PHE A 35 19.99 -19.51 43.89
N LEU A 36 20.33 -18.24 43.68
CA LEU A 36 21.50 -17.81 42.95
C LEU A 36 22.50 -17.23 43.95
N GLN A 37 23.57 -17.96 44.23
CA GLN A 37 24.64 -17.51 45.13
C GLN A 37 25.91 -17.23 44.34
N TYR A 38 26.46 -16.03 44.53
CA TYR A 38 27.80 -15.69 44.06
C TYR A 38 28.75 -15.78 45.25
N SER A 39 29.85 -16.51 45.08
CA SER A 39 30.93 -16.56 46.05
C SER A 39 32.21 -16.10 45.37
N ILE A 40 32.89 -15.19 46.04
CA ILE A 40 34.23 -14.74 45.68
C ILE A 40 35.12 -15.35 46.76
N GLY A 41 36.27 -15.93 46.39
CA GLY A 41 37.26 -16.40 47.37
C GLY A 41 37.77 -15.27 48.28
N ASN A 42 38.86 -15.49 49.01
CA ASN A 42 39.44 -14.53 49.98
C ASN A 42 39.25 -13.06 49.56
N HIS A 43 38.64 -12.25 50.44
CA HIS A 43 38.26 -10.86 50.20
C HIS A 43 39.41 -9.99 49.67
N GLU A 44 40.65 -10.33 49.99
CA GLU A 44 41.87 -9.67 49.47
C GLU A 44 42.05 -9.77 47.95
N ASN A 45 41.41 -10.73 47.28
CA ASN A 45 41.50 -10.93 45.82
C ASN A 45 40.45 -10.16 45.01
N ILE A 46 39.54 -9.41 45.65
CA ILE A 46 38.49 -8.65 44.94
C ILE A 46 39.10 -7.54 44.05
N GLY A 47 40.22 -6.94 44.48
CA GLY A 47 40.95 -5.94 43.70
C GLY A 47 41.60 -6.47 42.42
N ASN A 48 41.73 -7.80 42.27
CA ASN A 48 42.43 -8.45 41.16
C ASN A 48 41.50 -9.06 40.10
N LEU A 49 40.20 -8.73 40.14
CA LEU A 49 39.24 -9.22 39.14
C LEU A 49 39.58 -8.68 37.74
N ARG A 50 39.89 -9.59 36.82
CA ARG A 50 40.18 -9.25 35.42
C ARG A 50 38.88 -9.17 34.63
N LEU A 51 38.50 -7.97 34.22
CA LEU A 51 37.39 -7.73 33.32
C LEU A 51 37.88 -7.79 31.86
N LYS A 52 37.25 -8.64 31.04
CA LYS A 52 37.61 -8.78 29.62
C LYS A 52 36.85 -7.76 28.74
N PRO A 53 37.44 -7.37 27.60
CA PRO A 53 36.70 -6.68 26.54
C PRO A 53 35.60 -7.59 25.98
N HIS A 54 34.65 -6.98 25.27
CA HIS A 54 33.56 -7.71 24.61
C HIS A 54 34.14 -8.69 23.58
N GLY A 55 33.58 -9.90 23.43
CA GLY A 55 34.13 -10.94 22.55
C GLY A 55 34.29 -10.57 21.06
N ASN A 56 33.64 -9.48 20.64
CA ASN A 56 33.74 -8.94 19.27
C ASN A 56 34.66 -7.71 19.14
N ALA A 57 35.31 -7.27 20.23
CA ALA A 57 36.23 -6.14 20.21
C ALA A 57 37.57 -6.57 19.59
N LYS A 58 37.84 -6.10 18.37
CA LYS A 58 39.08 -6.43 17.63
C LYS A 58 40.23 -5.44 17.85
N LYS A 59 39.96 -4.28 18.47
CA LYS A 59 40.88 -3.13 18.54
C LYS A 59 40.91 -2.43 19.91
N SER A 60 40.26 -2.99 20.93
CA SER A 60 40.13 -2.35 22.24
C SER A 60 40.19 -3.38 23.34
N ASP A 61 41.17 -3.24 24.23
CA ASP A 61 41.31 -4.04 25.45
C ASP A 61 40.50 -3.49 26.63
N ARG A 62 39.71 -2.43 26.40
CA ARG A 62 38.85 -1.84 27.44
C ARG A 62 37.83 -2.87 27.95
N PRO A 63 37.69 -3.01 29.29
CA PRO A 63 36.65 -3.82 29.91
C PRO A 63 35.27 -3.54 29.35
N PHE A 64 34.50 -4.58 29.06
CA PHE A 64 33.11 -4.40 28.66
C PHE A 64 32.20 -4.27 29.89
N THR A 65 31.54 -3.12 30.01
CA THR A 65 30.43 -2.90 30.92
C THR A 65 29.12 -2.82 30.11
N SER A 66 28.19 -3.73 30.41
CA SER A 66 26.85 -3.70 29.82
C SER A 66 26.01 -2.61 30.46
N THR A 67 25.32 -1.81 29.65
CA THR A 67 24.29 -0.90 30.13
C THR A 67 23.12 -1.69 30.69
N LEU A 68 22.52 -1.20 31.78
CA LEU A 68 21.39 -1.88 32.42
C LEU A 68 20.19 -2.01 31.45
N PRO A 69 19.47 -3.14 31.48
CA PRO A 69 18.27 -3.32 30.66
C PRO A 69 17.21 -2.23 30.88
N SER A 70 17.06 -1.72 32.10
CA SER A 70 16.13 -0.64 32.45
C SER A 70 16.41 0.65 31.65
N VAL A 71 17.68 1.01 31.50
CA VAL A 71 18.11 2.19 30.72
C VAL A 71 17.79 2.00 29.23
N LEU A 72 18.01 0.80 28.69
CA LEU A 72 17.65 0.50 27.30
C LEU A 72 16.13 0.57 27.07
N THR A 73 15.33 0.10 28.03
CA THR A 73 13.87 0.22 28.00
C THR A 73 13.44 1.69 28.05
N GLN A 74 14.05 2.49 28.92
CA GLN A 74 13.78 3.93 29.01
C GLN A 74 14.11 4.67 27.72
N ILE A 75 15.22 4.33 27.04
CA ILE A 75 15.55 4.89 25.72
C ILE A 75 14.46 4.53 24.69
N LYS A 76 13.99 3.28 24.71
CA LYS A 76 12.98 2.77 23.76
C LYS A 76 11.58 3.35 23.99
N SER A 77 11.25 3.74 25.22
CA SER A 77 9.96 4.33 25.56
C SER A 77 9.86 5.83 25.25
N GLN A 78 10.96 6.50 24.90
CA GLN A 78 10.94 7.92 24.54
C GLN A 78 10.24 8.17 23.18
N PRO A 79 9.52 9.30 23.02
CA PRO A 79 8.84 9.65 21.78
C PRO A 79 9.76 9.69 20.56
N ARG A 80 9.26 9.25 19.38
CA ARG A 80 10.09 9.09 18.18
C ARG A 80 10.64 10.41 17.61
N PHE A 81 9.92 11.52 17.77
CA PHE A 81 10.32 12.83 17.27
C PHE A 81 11.52 13.43 18.02
N LEU A 82 11.85 12.94 19.22
CA LEU A 82 13.01 13.44 19.97
C LEU A 82 14.30 13.04 19.27
N LYS A 83 15.22 13.99 19.11
CA LYS A 83 16.54 13.70 18.53
C LYS A 83 17.37 12.84 19.51
N PRO A 84 18.20 11.90 19.02
CA PRO A 84 19.07 11.09 19.89
C PRO A 84 19.96 11.92 20.82
N SER A 85 20.39 13.11 20.39
CA SER A 85 21.13 14.06 21.21
C SER A 85 20.33 14.58 22.40
N THR A 86 19.03 14.82 22.23
CA THR A 86 18.14 15.32 23.28
C THR A 86 17.95 14.27 24.37
N ILE A 87 17.75 13.00 23.98
CA ILE A 87 17.62 11.87 24.92
C ILE A 87 18.93 11.62 25.68
N TYR A 88 20.06 11.67 24.98
CA TYR A 88 21.38 11.56 25.61
C TYR A 88 21.61 12.70 26.61
N ASN A 89 21.36 13.95 26.21
CA ASN A 89 21.53 15.13 27.07
C ASN A 89 20.61 15.07 28.30
N ALA A 90 19.36 14.61 28.15
CA ALA A 90 18.46 14.41 29.28
C ALA A 90 18.97 13.32 30.24
N SER A 91 19.57 12.24 29.71
CA SER A 91 20.12 11.17 30.54
C SER A 91 21.34 11.59 31.35
N ILE A 92 22.19 12.49 30.84
CA ILE A 92 23.38 12.98 31.57
C ILE A 92 23.02 14.09 32.58
N ASN A 93 21.91 14.79 32.37
CA ASN A 93 21.46 15.86 33.26
C ASN A 93 20.65 15.33 34.47
N ASN A 94 20.18 14.09 34.42
CA ASN A 94 19.40 13.43 35.48
C ASN A 94 20.25 12.54 36.40
N VAL A 95 21.56 12.83 36.56
CA VAL A 95 22.53 11.95 37.25
C VAL A 95 22.64 12.26 38.76
N GLU A 96 21.68 12.97 39.33
CA GLU A 96 21.65 13.15 40.77
C GLU A 96 21.32 11.81 41.45
N GLU A 97 22.26 11.33 42.28
CA GLU A 97 22.13 10.22 43.24
C GLU A 97 22.16 8.75 42.74
N ALA A 98 22.69 8.45 41.54
CA ALA A 98 22.91 7.05 41.15
C ALA A 98 24.27 6.51 41.68
N PRO A 99 24.32 5.36 42.40
CA PRO A 99 25.57 4.82 42.97
C PRO A 99 26.63 4.44 41.93
N LEU A 100 26.23 4.20 40.67
CA LEU A 100 27.10 3.79 39.55
C LEU A 100 26.65 4.46 38.24
N PRO A 101 27.03 5.74 38.00
CA PRO A 101 26.60 6.51 36.84
C PRO A 101 26.90 5.83 35.50
N SER A 102 27.99 5.08 35.39
CA SER A 102 28.39 4.39 34.15
C SER A 102 27.47 3.24 33.73
N LEU A 103 26.64 2.72 34.65
CA LEU A 103 25.71 1.61 34.37
C LEU A 103 24.26 2.10 34.22
N THR A 104 23.92 3.21 34.88
CA THR A 104 22.57 3.80 34.94
C THR A 104 22.33 4.90 33.92
N THR A 105 23.36 5.33 33.19
CA THR A 105 23.25 6.36 32.14
C THR A 105 23.45 5.80 30.74
N VAL A 106 22.94 6.55 29.76
CA VAL A 106 23.23 6.31 28.34
C VAL A 106 24.71 6.58 28.07
N ARG A 107 25.43 5.59 27.54
CA ARG A 107 26.90 5.67 27.34
C ARG A 107 27.29 6.69 26.29
N ASP A 108 26.59 6.72 25.17
CA ASP A 108 26.84 7.65 24.08
C ASP A 108 25.58 7.83 23.20
N ARG A 109 25.63 8.84 22.32
CA ARG A 109 24.58 9.08 21.33
C ARG A 109 24.37 7.89 20.39
N LYS A 110 25.41 7.09 20.13
CA LYS A 110 25.36 5.93 19.24
C LYS A 110 24.55 4.80 19.85
N GLN A 111 24.55 4.65 21.17
CA GLN A 111 23.72 3.71 21.90
C GLN A 111 22.23 4.08 21.78
N VAL A 112 21.88 5.37 21.88
CA VAL A 112 20.52 5.83 21.62
C VAL A 112 20.10 5.52 20.19
N TYR A 113 20.98 5.81 19.23
CA TYR A 113 20.76 5.51 17.83
C TYR A 113 20.52 4.02 17.59
N ASN A 114 21.41 3.15 18.09
CA ASN A 114 21.31 1.71 17.93
C ASN A 114 20.11 1.10 18.67
N ALA A 115 19.79 1.59 19.88
CA ALA A 115 18.65 1.08 20.65
C ALA A 115 17.30 1.48 20.04
N ARG A 116 17.26 2.59 19.30
CA ARG A 116 16.07 3.11 18.60
C ARG A 116 15.97 2.68 17.15
N GLN A 117 17.06 2.21 16.54
CA GLN A 117 16.97 1.42 15.31
C GLN A 117 16.21 0.14 15.66
N LYS A 118 14.92 0.10 15.35
CA LYS A 118 14.22 -1.17 15.23
C LYS A 118 14.90 -1.94 14.10
N SER A 119 15.63 -3.00 14.43
CA SER A 119 15.62 -4.16 13.55
C SER A 119 14.25 -4.82 13.71
N GLU A 120 13.20 -4.21 13.15
CA GLU A 120 11.96 -4.95 12.91
C GLU A 120 12.36 -6.05 11.92
N SER A 121 12.52 -7.26 12.43
CA SER A 121 12.92 -8.37 11.57
C SER A 121 11.82 -8.54 10.54
N ASN A 122 12.18 -8.76 9.27
CA ASN A 122 11.19 -9.07 8.23
C ASN A 122 10.32 -10.28 8.65
N VAL A 123 10.84 -11.16 9.52
CA VAL A 123 10.13 -12.28 10.13
C VAL A 123 8.84 -11.85 10.84
N GLU A 124 8.84 -10.76 11.61
CA GLU A 124 7.63 -10.30 12.31
C GLU A 124 6.53 -9.83 11.34
N GLU A 125 6.91 -9.18 10.25
CA GLU A 125 5.97 -8.78 9.20
C GLU A 125 5.42 -9.98 8.43
N TYR A 126 6.27 -10.95 8.09
CA TYR A 126 5.82 -12.20 7.47
C TYR A 126 4.85 -12.95 8.37
N LEU A 127 5.15 -13.06 9.67
CA LEU A 127 4.24 -13.68 10.63
C LEU A 127 2.92 -12.91 10.73
N ALA A 128 2.93 -11.57 10.65
CA ALA A 128 1.71 -10.77 10.62
C ALA A 128 0.84 -11.04 9.37
N ILE A 129 1.46 -11.21 8.20
CA ILE A 129 0.74 -11.58 6.97
C ILE A 129 0.13 -12.98 7.12
N MET A 130 0.91 -13.96 7.58
CA MET A 130 0.45 -15.34 7.74
C MET A 130 -0.71 -15.44 8.73
N ARG A 131 -0.62 -14.76 9.88
CA ARG A 131 -1.72 -14.67 10.86
C ARG A 131 -2.98 -14.06 10.27
N ASN A 132 -2.86 -13.10 9.35
CA ASN A 132 -4.03 -12.53 8.69
C ASN A 132 -4.65 -13.51 7.69
N LEU A 133 -3.84 -14.21 6.90
CA LEU A 133 -4.30 -15.25 5.96
C LEU A 133 -5.07 -16.38 6.65
N GLU A 134 -4.71 -16.71 7.89
CA GLU A 134 -5.39 -17.73 8.70
C GLU A 134 -6.78 -17.29 9.22
N LYS A 135 -7.10 -15.99 9.18
CA LYS A 135 -8.42 -15.49 9.60
C LYS A 135 -9.48 -15.89 8.57
N SER A 136 -10.62 -16.40 9.03
CA SER A 136 -11.78 -16.73 8.18
C SER A 136 -12.30 -15.56 7.35
N ASN A 137 -12.16 -14.33 7.86
CA ASN A 137 -12.51 -13.08 7.17
C ASN A 137 -11.26 -12.25 6.81
N SER A 138 -10.17 -12.92 6.42
CA SER A 138 -8.95 -12.25 5.99
C SER A 138 -9.24 -11.21 4.90
N ILE A 139 -8.68 -10.00 5.09
CA ILE A 139 -8.61 -9.00 4.03
C ILE A 139 -7.39 -9.24 3.12
N VAL A 140 -6.39 -9.99 3.59
CA VAL A 140 -5.26 -10.38 2.74
C VAL A 140 -5.77 -11.40 1.75
N ALA A 141 -5.89 -10.99 0.48
CA ALA A 141 -6.39 -11.80 -0.61
C ALA A 141 -5.24 -12.49 -1.38
N ARG A 142 -4.06 -11.85 -1.42
CA ARG A 142 -2.87 -12.41 -2.05
C ARG A 142 -1.62 -11.98 -1.29
N PHE A 143 -0.68 -12.91 -1.21
CA PHE A 143 0.70 -12.66 -0.78
C PHE A 143 1.64 -13.30 -1.80
N SER A 144 2.55 -12.51 -2.36
CA SER A 144 3.58 -12.93 -3.31
C SER A 144 4.96 -12.61 -2.76
N MET A 145 5.89 -13.55 -2.91
CA MET A 145 7.30 -13.34 -2.62
C MET A 145 8.13 -14.32 -3.45
N SER A 146 8.85 -13.79 -4.44
CA SER A 146 9.81 -14.58 -5.22
C SER A 146 11.22 -14.49 -4.62
N ARG A 147 12.10 -15.43 -5.00
CA ARG A 147 13.48 -15.44 -4.52
C ARG A 147 14.21 -14.15 -4.96
N GLY A 148 14.66 -13.37 -3.98
CA GLY A 148 15.37 -12.11 -4.23
C GLY A 148 14.45 -10.92 -4.55
N GLU A 149 13.13 -11.12 -4.52
CA GLU A 149 12.15 -10.05 -4.69
C GLU A 149 11.58 -9.61 -3.35
N ALA A 150 11.12 -8.37 -3.29
CA ALA A 150 10.45 -7.86 -2.12
C ALA A 150 9.01 -8.38 -2.07
N PRO A 151 8.44 -8.61 -0.87
CA PRO A 151 7.10 -9.13 -0.76
C PRO A 151 6.05 -8.13 -1.23
N VAL A 152 4.98 -8.66 -1.83
CA VAL A 152 3.79 -7.91 -2.24
C VAL A 152 2.57 -8.53 -1.54
N VAL A 153 1.75 -7.69 -0.93
CA VAL A 153 0.51 -8.08 -0.26
C VAL A 153 -0.64 -7.34 -0.91
N VAL A 154 -1.64 -8.07 -1.43
CA VAL A 154 -2.86 -7.47 -1.94
C VAL A 154 -3.98 -7.67 -0.92
N LEU A 155 -4.57 -6.55 -0.51
CA LEU A 155 -5.71 -6.45 0.39
C LEU A 155 -6.98 -6.29 -0.44
N SER A 156 -7.93 -7.20 -0.28
CA SER A 156 -9.21 -7.18 -1.00
C SER A 156 -10.24 -8.05 -0.30
N GLN A 157 -11.51 -7.69 -0.46
CA GLN A 157 -12.65 -8.51 -0.05
C GLN A 157 -13.61 -8.69 -1.23
N PRO A 158 -14.42 -9.78 -1.27
CA PRO A 158 -15.32 -10.05 -2.39
C PRO A 158 -16.26 -8.90 -2.74
N HIS A 159 -16.78 -8.19 -1.73
CA HIS A 159 -17.68 -7.06 -1.93
C HIS A 159 -17.01 -5.87 -2.66
N MET A 160 -15.70 -5.67 -2.45
CA MET A 160 -14.96 -4.59 -3.13
C MET A 160 -14.85 -4.87 -4.63
N ILE A 161 -14.55 -6.12 -5.00
CA ILE A 161 -14.49 -6.55 -6.40
C ILE A 161 -15.85 -6.41 -7.06
N LYS A 162 -16.93 -6.77 -6.36
CA LYS A 162 -18.29 -6.65 -6.88
C LYS A 162 -18.68 -5.20 -7.15
N GLU A 163 -18.40 -4.31 -6.19
CA GLU A 163 -18.62 -2.88 -6.37
C GLU A 163 -17.76 -2.28 -7.49
N LEU A 164 -16.49 -2.71 -7.59
CA LEU A 164 -15.61 -2.27 -8.66
C LEU A 164 -16.15 -2.71 -10.02
N LYS A 165 -16.56 -3.98 -10.17
CA LYS A 165 -17.24 -4.46 -11.40
C LYS A 165 -18.41 -3.55 -11.73
N ARG A 166 -19.34 -3.38 -10.79
CA ARG A 166 -20.57 -2.60 -11.00
C ARG A 166 -20.32 -1.13 -11.38
N CYS A 167 -19.29 -0.50 -10.82
CA CYS A 167 -19.04 0.93 -11.03
C CYS A 167 -18.13 1.21 -12.22
N CYS A 168 -17.19 0.32 -12.52
CA CYS A 168 -16.14 0.53 -13.52
C CYS A 168 -16.32 -0.30 -14.79
N ILE A 169 -17.15 -1.35 -14.75
CA ILE A 169 -17.45 -2.23 -15.90
C ILE A 169 -18.96 -2.28 -16.06
N ASN A 170 -19.46 -1.79 -17.20
CA ASN A 170 -20.89 -1.75 -17.53
C ASN A 170 -21.74 -0.98 -16.51
N PRO A 171 -21.65 0.36 -16.50
CA PRO A 171 -22.80 1.14 -16.06
C PRO A 171 -23.99 0.77 -16.95
N SER A 172 -25.22 0.82 -16.45
CA SER A 172 -26.39 0.84 -17.32
C SER A 172 -26.18 1.89 -18.43
N ASP A 173 -26.70 1.67 -19.64
CA ASP A 173 -26.44 2.43 -20.89
C ASP A 173 -26.55 3.97 -20.79
N GLN A 174 -27.00 4.52 -19.65
CA GLN A 174 -27.19 5.94 -19.40
C GLN A 174 -26.23 6.53 -18.35
N THR A 175 -25.35 5.74 -17.73
CA THR A 175 -24.47 6.23 -16.65
C THR A 175 -22.99 6.19 -17.04
N GLN A 176 -22.25 7.22 -16.65
CA GLN A 176 -20.81 7.31 -16.88
C GLN A 176 -20.07 6.27 -16.02
N PRO A 177 -19.14 5.47 -16.57
CA PRO A 177 -18.31 4.57 -15.79
C PRO A 177 -17.40 5.35 -14.85
N SER A 178 -17.25 4.83 -13.64
CA SER A 178 -16.33 5.42 -12.67
C SER A 178 -14.88 5.14 -13.05
N VAL A 179 -14.06 6.18 -12.99
CA VAL A 179 -12.62 6.05 -13.23
C VAL A 179 -11.99 5.27 -12.08
N LEU A 180 -11.23 4.24 -12.43
CA LEU A 180 -10.40 3.48 -11.51
C LEU A 180 -9.10 4.26 -11.26
N CYS A 181 -9.02 4.96 -10.13
CA CYS A 181 -7.88 5.78 -9.76
C CYS A 181 -6.81 4.96 -9.02
N ILE A 182 -5.55 5.15 -9.40
CA ILE A 182 -4.38 4.50 -8.79
C ILE A 182 -3.39 5.57 -8.39
N ASP A 183 -2.95 5.52 -7.13
CA ASP A 183 -1.89 6.39 -6.62
C ASP A 183 -1.19 5.72 -5.45
N THR A 184 0.10 5.99 -5.31
CA THR A 184 0.92 5.42 -4.24
C THR A 184 1.04 6.42 -3.10
N THR A 185 0.65 6.00 -1.90
CA THR A 185 0.86 6.76 -0.68
C THR A 185 2.08 6.29 0.09
N PHE A 186 2.80 7.26 0.63
CA PHE A 186 4.03 7.10 1.37
C PHE A 186 3.81 7.39 2.86
N ASN A 187 4.76 6.96 3.69
CA ASN A 187 4.81 7.26 5.12
C ASN A 187 3.66 6.66 5.97
N LEU A 188 3.12 5.50 5.57
CA LEU A 188 2.26 4.69 6.46
C LEU A 188 3.05 3.64 7.25
N GLY A 189 4.24 3.29 6.76
CA GLY A 189 5.16 2.32 7.35
C GLY A 189 6.50 2.34 6.60
N ARG A 190 7.29 1.28 6.71
CA ARG A 190 8.54 1.09 5.93
C ARG A 190 8.31 0.55 4.51
N PHE A 191 7.08 0.60 4.06
CA PHE A 191 6.56 0.09 2.80
C PHE A 191 5.68 1.17 2.14
N PHE A 192 5.44 1.00 0.86
CA PHE A 192 4.48 1.76 0.08
C PHE A 192 3.10 1.12 0.16
N VAL A 193 2.06 1.94 0.05
CA VAL A 193 0.69 1.46 -0.08
C VAL A 193 0.10 2.08 -1.33
N THR A 194 -0.41 1.24 -2.23
CA THR A 194 -1.05 1.67 -3.48
C THR A 194 -2.50 1.20 -3.46
N PRO A 195 -3.43 2.03 -2.97
CA PRO A 195 -4.85 1.77 -3.14
C PRO A 195 -5.31 1.95 -4.58
N ILE A 196 -6.37 1.24 -4.91
CA ILE A 196 -7.31 1.63 -5.97
C ILE A 196 -8.47 2.38 -5.31
N ALA A 197 -8.97 3.44 -5.95
CA ALA A 197 -10.22 4.07 -5.56
C ALA A 197 -11.09 4.39 -6.77
N PHE A 198 -12.40 4.40 -6.57
CA PHE A 198 -13.39 4.72 -7.59
C PHE A 198 -14.62 5.32 -6.92
N ARG A 199 -15.53 5.95 -7.66
CA ARG A 199 -16.79 6.46 -7.09
C ARG A 199 -17.87 5.39 -7.16
N SER A 200 -18.65 5.24 -6.10
CA SER A 200 -19.79 4.34 -6.15
C SER A 200 -20.94 4.95 -6.95
N THR A 201 -21.44 4.23 -7.94
CA THR A 201 -22.60 4.67 -8.73
C THR A 201 -23.93 4.44 -8.01
N ALA A 202 -24.05 3.50 -7.06
CA ALA A 202 -25.34 3.14 -6.42
C ALA A 202 -25.69 3.94 -5.17
N VAL A 203 -24.74 4.65 -4.57
CA VAL A 203 -24.98 5.45 -3.37
C VAL A 203 -24.51 6.88 -3.55
N GLN A 204 -25.08 7.78 -2.74
CA GLN A 204 -24.70 9.18 -2.66
C GLN A 204 -24.71 9.67 -1.21
N TYR A 205 -23.88 10.66 -0.92
CA TYR A 205 -23.99 11.42 0.33
C TYR A 205 -25.34 12.14 0.39
N ARG A 206 -26.07 11.99 1.51
CA ARG A 206 -27.39 12.63 1.65
C ARG A 206 -27.35 14.15 1.51
N LYS A 207 -26.33 14.77 2.12
CA LYS A 207 -26.14 16.23 2.16
C LYS A 207 -25.73 16.82 0.82
N THR A 208 -24.72 16.23 0.17
CA THR A 208 -24.10 16.83 -1.03
C THR A 208 -24.60 16.23 -2.34
N LYS A 209 -25.34 15.11 -2.27
CA LYS A 209 -25.77 14.29 -3.42
C LYS A 209 -24.60 13.83 -4.31
N LYS A 210 -23.36 13.90 -3.81
CA LYS A 210 -22.18 13.39 -4.51
C LYS A 210 -22.01 11.90 -4.24
N SER A 211 -21.55 11.15 -5.24
CA SER A 211 -21.15 9.76 -5.05
C SER A 211 -19.93 9.66 -4.12
N PRO A 212 -19.94 8.80 -3.09
CA PRO A 212 -18.80 8.55 -2.23
C PRO A 212 -17.69 7.80 -2.96
N ILE A 213 -16.46 7.98 -2.46
CA ILE A 213 -15.26 7.31 -2.95
C ILE A 213 -15.13 5.98 -2.22
N PHE A 214 -15.01 4.90 -2.98
CA PHE A 214 -14.85 3.54 -2.51
C PHE A 214 -13.39 3.10 -2.59
N ILE A 215 -12.96 2.35 -1.58
CA ILE A 215 -11.64 1.73 -1.52
C ILE A 215 -11.74 0.41 -2.29
N GLY A 216 -10.98 0.30 -3.37
CA GLY A 216 -10.76 -0.92 -4.12
C GLY A 216 -9.56 -1.71 -3.61
N PRO A 217 -9.17 -2.78 -4.32
CA PRO A 217 -8.01 -3.58 -3.96
C PRO A 217 -6.79 -2.70 -3.68
N THR A 218 -6.11 -2.97 -2.58
CA THR A 218 -5.01 -2.14 -2.08
C THR A 218 -3.76 -2.98 -1.94
N MET A 219 -2.65 -2.54 -2.53
CA MET A 219 -1.38 -3.24 -2.46
C MET A 219 -0.47 -2.63 -1.40
N ILE A 220 0.19 -3.48 -0.61
CA ILE A 220 1.34 -3.11 0.22
C ILE A 220 2.58 -3.74 -0.40
N HIS A 221 3.60 -2.92 -0.65
CA HIS A 221 4.81 -3.32 -1.38
C HIS A 221 6.02 -2.49 -0.94
N TYR A 222 7.23 -2.91 -1.31
CA TYR A 222 8.47 -2.26 -0.87
C TYR A 222 9.26 -1.63 -2.03
N ARG A 223 8.70 -1.64 -3.24
CA ARG A 223 9.36 -1.16 -4.45
C ARG A 223 8.41 -0.32 -5.29
N ASP A 224 8.77 0.93 -5.53
CA ASP A 224 8.04 1.80 -6.44
C ASP A 224 8.45 1.51 -7.90
N ASP A 225 7.99 0.38 -8.44
CA ASP A 225 8.31 -0.06 -9.80
C ASP A 225 7.14 -0.72 -10.54
N ALA A 226 7.28 -0.83 -11.86
CA ALA A 226 6.23 -1.34 -12.73
C ALA A 226 5.83 -2.78 -12.42
N GLN A 227 6.76 -3.62 -11.97
CA GLN A 227 6.49 -5.02 -11.65
C GLN A 227 5.53 -5.13 -10.45
N SER A 228 5.77 -4.33 -9.41
CA SER A 228 4.89 -4.28 -8.24
C SER A 228 3.47 -3.85 -8.66
N TYR A 229 3.35 -2.79 -9.47
CA TYR A 229 2.05 -2.34 -9.99
C TYR A 229 1.36 -3.38 -10.87
N GLN A 230 2.11 -4.13 -11.67
CA GLN A 230 1.57 -5.23 -12.49
C GLN A 230 0.91 -6.29 -11.62
N GLU A 231 1.48 -6.67 -10.48
CA GLU A 231 0.87 -7.68 -9.60
C GLU A 231 -0.52 -7.27 -9.09
N LEU A 232 -0.69 -6.00 -8.70
CA LEU A 232 -1.99 -5.47 -8.29
C LEU A 232 -2.98 -5.47 -9.47
N LEU A 233 -2.55 -4.99 -10.63
CA LEU A 233 -3.40 -4.88 -11.81
C LEU A 233 -3.79 -6.27 -12.35
N GLU A 234 -2.89 -7.24 -12.33
CA GLU A 234 -3.17 -8.62 -12.73
C GLU A 234 -4.17 -9.29 -11.78
N TYR A 235 -4.02 -9.04 -10.47
CA TYR A 235 -5.00 -9.47 -9.49
C TYR A 235 -6.38 -8.90 -9.85
N VAL A 236 -6.47 -7.58 -10.05
CA VAL A 236 -7.71 -6.91 -10.45
C VAL A 236 -8.26 -7.50 -11.75
N ARG A 237 -7.47 -7.59 -12.81
CA ARG A 237 -7.88 -8.14 -14.11
C ARG A 237 -8.49 -9.53 -13.98
N ARG A 238 -7.85 -10.41 -13.21
CA ARG A 238 -8.34 -11.77 -12.97
C ARG A 238 -9.66 -11.77 -12.21
N GLU A 239 -9.77 -10.97 -11.16
CA GLU A 239 -11.01 -10.81 -10.40
C GLU A 239 -12.14 -10.21 -11.25
N LEU A 240 -11.79 -9.41 -12.27
CA LEU A 240 -12.70 -8.85 -13.26
C LEU A 240 -12.97 -9.76 -14.48
N ASN A 241 -12.74 -11.06 -14.35
CA ASN A 241 -12.95 -12.06 -15.41
C ASN A 241 -12.20 -11.72 -16.72
N ASN A 242 -10.99 -11.16 -16.60
CA ASN A 242 -10.15 -10.72 -17.71
C ASN A 242 -10.75 -9.63 -18.61
N CYS A 243 -11.62 -8.78 -18.06
CA CYS A 243 -12.03 -7.55 -18.74
C CYS A 243 -10.79 -6.68 -19.04
N SER A 244 -10.61 -6.26 -20.30
CA SER A 244 -9.50 -5.40 -20.73
C SER A 244 -9.88 -3.92 -20.84
N THR A 245 -11.17 -3.61 -20.93
CA THR A 245 -11.70 -2.26 -21.16
C THR A 245 -12.08 -1.60 -19.84
N LEU A 246 -11.22 -0.69 -19.36
CA LEU A 246 -11.45 0.12 -18.17
C LEU A 246 -11.11 1.58 -18.47
N VAL A 247 -11.63 2.49 -17.66
CA VAL A 247 -11.10 3.86 -17.57
C VAL A 247 -10.25 3.95 -16.32
N ILE A 248 -8.95 4.17 -16.49
CA ILE A 248 -7.96 4.21 -15.42
C ILE A 248 -7.46 5.65 -15.27
N GLY A 249 -7.32 6.13 -14.03
CA GLY A 249 -6.81 7.46 -13.71
C GLY A 249 -5.55 7.38 -12.85
N SER A 250 -4.56 8.24 -13.11
CA SER A 250 -3.36 8.35 -12.25
C SER A 250 -2.70 9.74 -12.33
N ASP A 251 -1.66 9.95 -11.54
CA ASP A 251 -0.80 11.14 -11.59
C ASP A 251 0.16 11.17 -12.81
N GLY A 252 0.24 10.06 -13.56
CA GLY A 252 1.11 9.91 -14.73
C GLY A 252 2.49 9.31 -14.42
N ALA A 253 2.68 8.69 -13.24
CA ALA A 253 3.91 7.99 -12.90
C ALA A 253 4.26 6.92 -13.94
N LYS A 254 5.50 6.96 -14.46
CA LYS A 254 5.97 6.06 -15.53
C LYS A 254 5.82 4.57 -15.19
N ALA A 255 6.05 4.21 -13.93
CA ALA A 255 5.94 2.84 -13.45
C ALA A 255 4.49 2.33 -13.51
N ILE A 256 3.53 3.15 -13.09
CA ILE A 256 2.09 2.86 -13.18
C ILE A 256 1.68 2.76 -14.64
N LYS A 257 2.07 3.72 -15.49
CA LYS A 257 1.77 3.68 -16.92
C LYS A 257 2.24 2.37 -17.57
N LYS A 258 3.51 1.99 -17.35
CA LYS A 258 4.07 0.75 -17.90
C LYS A 258 3.30 -0.49 -17.43
N ALA A 259 2.83 -0.49 -16.19
CA ALA A 259 2.02 -1.59 -15.67
C ALA A 259 0.62 -1.63 -16.31
N VAL A 260 -0.04 -0.46 -16.45
CA VAL A 260 -1.34 -0.33 -17.12
C VAL A 260 -1.25 -0.77 -18.57
N ASP A 261 -0.31 -0.24 -19.35
CA ASP A 261 -0.11 -0.60 -20.76
C ASP A 261 0.10 -2.12 -20.93
N SER A 262 0.74 -2.77 -19.95
CA SER A 262 1.04 -4.20 -19.98
C SER A 262 -0.15 -5.09 -19.59
N VAL A 263 -0.99 -4.65 -18.66
CA VAL A 263 -2.06 -5.49 -18.09
C VAL A 263 -3.41 -5.19 -18.73
N PHE A 264 -3.67 -3.91 -19.04
CA PHE A 264 -4.90 -3.39 -19.62
C PHE A 264 -4.59 -2.55 -20.89
N PRO A 265 -4.07 -3.19 -21.96
CA PRO A 265 -3.65 -2.47 -23.18
C PRO A 265 -4.82 -1.75 -23.87
N ASP A 266 -6.05 -2.23 -23.71
CA ASP A 266 -7.26 -1.67 -24.33
C ASP A 266 -7.98 -0.65 -23.42
N SER A 267 -7.37 -0.28 -22.28
CA SER A 267 -7.96 0.68 -21.35
C SER A 267 -7.68 2.12 -21.74
N THR A 268 -8.63 3.01 -21.42
CA THR A 268 -8.42 4.46 -21.52
C THR A 268 -7.72 4.94 -20.26
N HIS A 269 -6.50 5.47 -20.40
CA HIS A 269 -5.72 5.98 -19.26
C HIS A 269 -5.76 7.51 -19.23
N LEU A 270 -6.39 8.08 -18.21
CA LEU A 270 -6.48 9.51 -17.96
C LEU A 270 -5.35 9.97 -17.02
N TYR A 271 -4.68 11.05 -17.40
CA TYR A 271 -3.65 11.68 -16.58
C TYR A 271 -4.22 12.85 -15.80
N CYS A 272 -3.76 13.03 -14.56
CA CYS A 272 -4.18 14.15 -13.75
C CYS A 272 -3.74 15.48 -14.38
N THR A 273 -4.70 16.30 -14.80
CA THR A 273 -4.45 17.59 -15.47
C THR A 273 -3.59 18.52 -14.60
N ARG A 274 -3.84 18.54 -13.28
CA ARG A 274 -3.06 19.34 -12.33
C ARG A 274 -1.57 18.96 -12.33
N HIS A 275 -1.25 17.68 -12.30
CA HIS A 275 0.15 17.21 -12.27
C HIS A 275 0.86 17.54 -13.58
N VAL A 276 0.20 17.37 -14.72
CA VAL A 276 0.77 17.73 -16.02
C VAL A 276 0.98 19.24 -16.13
N ARG A 277 -0.01 20.05 -15.73
CA ARG A 277 0.11 21.51 -15.69
C ARG A 277 1.30 21.97 -14.84
N GLN A 278 1.44 21.45 -13.62
CA GLN A 278 2.56 21.77 -12.72
C GLN A 278 3.92 21.35 -13.29
N ASN A 279 3.99 20.27 -14.08
CA ASN A 279 5.22 19.88 -14.77
C ASN A 279 5.61 20.91 -15.83
N ILE A 280 4.63 21.39 -16.60
CA ILE A 280 4.83 22.40 -17.64
C ILE A 280 5.19 23.74 -17.00
N GLU A 281 4.47 24.20 -15.97
CA GLU A 281 4.79 25.42 -15.23
C GLU A 281 6.24 25.43 -14.75
N ARG A 282 6.70 24.33 -14.13
CA ARG A 282 8.10 24.19 -13.70
C ARG A 282 9.08 24.26 -14.87
N GLN A 283 8.71 23.72 -16.03
CA GLN A 283 9.56 23.77 -17.21
C GLN A 283 9.61 25.18 -17.83
N LEU A 284 8.49 25.90 -17.85
CA LEU A 284 8.42 27.29 -18.31
C LEU A 284 9.35 28.19 -17.47
N ILE A 285 9.31 28.03 -16.15
CA ILE A 285 10.21 28.74 -15.22
C ILE A 285 11.67 28.40 -15.50
N LYS A 286 12.02 27.11 -15.67
CA LYS A 286 13.38 26.69 -16.03
C LYS A 286 13.86 27.28 -17.36
N SER A 287 12.92 27.52 -18.27
CA SER A 287 13.18 28.08 -19.59
C SER A 287 13.15 29.61 -19.59
N ARG A 288 13.06 30.24 -18.40
CA ARG A 288 13.10 31.70 -18.19
C ARG A 288 11.96 32.48 -18.84
N ALA A 289 10.83 31.82 -19.06
CA ALA A 289 9.60 32.51 -19.46
C ALA A 289 9.16 33.46 -18.34
N ALA A 290 8.72 34.65 -18.72
CA ALA A 290 8.15 35.65 -17.81
C ALA A 290 6.75 35.21 -17.34
N LEU A 291 6.22 35.86 -16.31
CA LEU A 291 4.95 35.45 -15.69
C LEU A 291 3.75 35.55 -16.65
N ASP A 292 3.69 36.61 -17.43
CA ASP A 292 2.68 36.86 -18.46
C ASP A 292 2.78 35.85 -19.62
N GLU A 293 3.99 35.54 -20.07
CA GLU A 293 4.26 34.52 -21.07
C GLU A 293 3.85 33.12 -20.59
N CYS A 294 4.16 32.80 -19.33
CA CYS A 294 3.71 31.55 -18.71
C CYS A 294 2.19 31.48 -18.70
N ARG A 295 1.51 32.57 -18.32
CA ARG A 295 0.06 32.64 -18.30
C ARG A 295 -0.54 32.42 -19.68
N GLY A 296 -0.03 33.11 -20.71
CA GLY A 296 -0.49 32.96 -22.10
C GLY A 296 -0.29 31.54 -22.64
N LEU A 297 0.87 30.93 -22.38
CA LEU A 297 1.12 29.53 -22.78
C LEU A 297 0.19 28.55 -22.08
N LEU A 298 -0.07 28.72 -20.78
CA LEU A 298 -0.99 27.86 -20.04
C LEU A 298 -2.44 28.06 -20.47
N GLU A 299 -2.82 29.28 -20.86
CA GLU A 299 -4.14 29.57 -21.40
C GLU A 299 -4.39 28.84 -22.72
N LEU A 300 -3.41 28.88 -23.64
CA LEU A 300 -3.44 28.12 -24.90
C LEU A 300 -3.44 26.61 -24.67
N MET A 301 -2.85 26.11 -23.58
CA MET A 301 -2.78 24.67 -23.31
C MET A 301 -3.98 24.12 -22.55
N PHE A 302 -4.55 24.88 -21.60
CA PHE A 302 -5.49 24.35 -20.61
C PHE A 302 -6.77 25.16 -20.38
N ASP A 303 -6.69 26.50 -20.40
CA ASP A 303 -7.73 27.34 -19.77
C ASP A 303 -8.75 27.91 -20.77
N SER A 304 -8.37 28.07 -22.04
CA SER A 304 -9.27 28.50 -23.12
C SER A 304 -10.23 27.39 -23.58
N SER A 305 -11.41 27.76 -24.12
CA SER A 305 -12.28 26.82 -24.85
C SER A 305 -11.58 26.23 -26.08
N GLU A 306 -10.72 27.04 -26.71
CA GLU A 306 -9.87 26.66 -27.85
C GLU A 306 -8.50 26.14 -27.42
N SER A 307 -8.35 25.71 -26.17
CA SER A 307 -7.07 25.23 -25.68
C SER A 307 -6.72 23.84 -26.22
N LEU A 308 -5.42 23.52 -26.23
CA LEU A 308 -4.89 22.25 -26.71
C LEU A 308 -5.54 21.04 -26.02
N ILE A 309 -5.85 21.12 -24.72
CA ILE A 309 -6.50 20.02 -24.00
C ILE A 309 -7.95 19.79 -24.44
N GLN A 310 -8.60 20.76 -25.09
CA GLN A 310 -9.96 20.65 -25.58
C GLN A 310 -10.05 20.20 -27.04
N SER A 311 -8.95 19.74 -27.65
CA SER A 311 -8.99 19.22 -29.03
C SER A 311 -9.85 17.96 -29.12
N GLU A 312 -10.82 17.98 -30.03
CA GLU A 312 -11.74 16.87 -30.26
C GLU A 312 -11.27 15.96 -31.41
N THR A 313 -10.38 16.48 -32.26
CA THR A 313 -9.77 15.75 -33.38
C THR A 313 -8.24 15.87 -33.40
N GLU A 314 -7.56 14.96 -34.10
CA GLU A 314 -6.10 15.05 -34.29
C GLU A 314 -5.70 16.26 -35.14
N GLU A 315 -6.56 16.68 -36.08
CA GLU A 315 -6.33 17.88 -36.90
C GLU A 315 -6.35 19.15 -36.03
N GLU A 316 -7.40 19.33 -35.22
CA GLU A 316 -7.48 20.44 -34.25
C GLU A 316 -6.32 20.42 -33.25
N PHE A 317 -5.92 19.22 -32.79
CA PHE A 317 -4.78 19.08 -31.90
C PHE A 317 -3.49 19.57 -32.56
N GLN A 318 -3.26 19.19 -33.82
CA GLN A 318 -2.08 19.60 -34.57
C GLN A 318 -2.07 21.10 -34.86
N ASP A 319 -3.23 21.69 -35.20
CA ASP A 319 -3.36 23.13 -35.45
C ASP A 319 -3.09 23.95 -34.19
N ARG A 320 -3.71 23.59 -33.06
CA ARG A 320 -3.46 24.25 -31.76
C ARG A 320 -2.02 24.05 -31.28
N LEU A 321 -1.40 22.91 -31.59
CA LEU A 321 0.02 22.67 -31.30
C LEU A 321 0.93 23.56 -32.15
N ASN A 322 0.58 23.81 -33.42
CA ASN A 322 1.29 24.72 -34.30
C ASN A 322 1.17 26.18 -33.83
N GLU A 323 -0.02 26.59 -33.40
CA GLU A 323 -0.25 27.91 -32.80
C GLU A 323 0.62 28.10 -31.54
N LEU A 324 0.63 27.12 -30.65
CA LEU A 324 1.48 27.13 -29.47
C LEU A 324 2.97 27.25 -29.83
N SER A 325 3.41 26.55 -30.88
CA SER A 325 4.77 26.64 -31.39
C SER A 325 5.12 28.06 -31.83
N GLU A 326 4.23 28.71 -32.58
CA GLU A 326 4.51 30.03 -33.14
C GLU A 326 4.44 31.12 -32.07
N TYR A 327 3.55 30.97 -31.09
CA TYR A 327 3.51 31.82 -29.91
C TYR A 327 4.84 31.79 -29.14
N TRP A 328 5.38 30.59 -28.88
CA TRP A 328 6.69 30.45 -28.22
C TRP A 328 7.85 31.00 -29.06
N ARG A 329 7.86 30.76 -30.38
CA ARG A 329 8.89 31.35 -31.27
C ARG A 329 8.85 32.87 -31.25
N THR A 330 7.67 33.46 -31.22
CA THR A 330 7.49 34.92 -31.14
C THR A 330 8.07 35.48 -29.85
N ILE A 331 7.82 34.82 -28.71
CA ILE A 331 8.44 35.17 -27.42
C ILE A 331 9.97 35.14 -27.52
N ARG A 332 10.53 34.07 -28.09
CA ARG A 332 11.99 33.92 -28.20
C ARG A 332 12.64 34.96 -29.10
N ARG A 333 12.01 35.31 -30.24
CA ARG A 333 12.52 36.33 -31.18
C ARG A 333 12.57 37.74 -30.55
N ARG A 334 11.66 38.04 -29.62
CA ARG A 334 11.61 39.37 -28.95
C ARG A 334 12.79 39.60 -28.02
N ASP A 335 13.36 38.54 -27.44
CA ASP A 335 14.45 38.64 -26.47
C ASP A 335 15.33 37.38 -26.49
N GLU A 336 16.08 37.23 -27.59
CA GLU A 336 16.94 36.06 -27.80
C GLU A 336 18.00 35.91 -26.69
N THR A 337 18.45 37.03 -26.12
CA THR A 337 19.51 37.04 -25.09
C THR A 337 19.07 36.39 -23.79
N ARG A 338 17.81 36.60 -23.36
CA ARG A 338 17.25 35.99 -22.14
C ARG A 338 17.24 34.46 -22.21
N PHE A 339 16.97 33.93 -23.40
CA PHE A 339 16.87 32.48 -23.64
C PHE A 339 18.20 31.82 -24.00
N ASN A 340 19.32 32.56 -24.03
CA ASN A 340 20.61 31.97 -24.30
C ASN A 340 21.00 30.93 -23.22
N GLY A 341 21.31 29.71 -23.67
CA GLY A 341 21.58 28.55 -22.81
C GLY A 341 20.36 27.99 -22.06
N ALA A 342 19.15 28.51 -22.28
CA ALA A 342 17.92 27.98 -21.69
C ALA A 342 17.39 26.80 -22.52
N THR A 343 16.64 25.91 -21.87
CA THR A 343 15.93 24.83 -22.57
C THR A 343 14.85 25.41 -23.46
N ASP A 344 14.73 24.91 -24.70
CA ASP A 344 13.58 25.24 -25.54
C ASP A 344 12.34 24.50 -25.03
N VAL A 345 11.36 25.27 -24.53
CA VAL A 345 10.08 24.76 -24.02
C VAL A 345 9.37 23.93 -25.07
N PHE A 346 9.29 24.41 -26.31
CA PHE A 346 8.50 23.74 -27.34
C PHE A 346 9.19 22.44 -27.80
N GLN A 347 10.52 22.44 -27.92
CA GLN A 347 11.27 21.22 -28.17
C GLN A 347 11.05 20.18 -27.05
N TRP A 348 11.14 20.61 -25.79
CA TRP A 348 10.86 19.74 -24.65
C TRP A 348 9.41 19.25 -24.64
N PHE A 349 8.45 20.13 -24.95
CA PHE A 349 7.03 19.79 -24.99
C PHE A 349 6.77 18.73 -26.06
N ASN A 350 7.31 18.91 -27.26
CA ASN A 350 7.22 17.92 -28.33
C ASN A 350 7.82 16.57 -27.95
N GLN A 351 8.96 16.58 -27.25
CA GLN A 351 9.62 15.34 -26.85
C GLN A 351 8.89 14.59 -25.73
N TYR A 352 8.30 15.30 -24.76
CA TYR A 352 7.84 14.70 -23.51
C TYR A 352 6.35 14.86 -23.21
N GLN A 353 5.66 15.86 -23.77
CA GLN A 353 4.27 16.21 -23.43
C GLN A 353 3.29 15.98 -24.58
N THR A 354 3.68 16.11 -25.84
CA THR A 354 2.75 15.96 -26.98
C THR A 354 2.02 14.61 -26.94
N ASN A 355 2.73 13.50 -26.74
CA ASN A 355 2.09 12.19 -26.60
C ASN A 355 1.29 12.03 -25.30
N ILE A 356 1.63 12.78 -24.24
CA ILE A 356 0.84 12.79 -23.01
C ILE A 356 -0.51 13.47 -23.28
N PHE A 357 -0.52 14.61 -23.96
CA PHE A 357 -1.75 15.28 -24.35
C PHE A 357 -2.60 14.38 -25.25
N ARG A 358 -2.01 13.97 -26.37
CA ARG A 358 -2.66 13.17 -27.41
C ARG A 358 -3.31 11.90 -26.89
N ASN A 359 -2.69 11.22 -25.92
CA ASN A 359 -3.13 9.90 -25.47
C ASN A 359 -3.83 9.89 -24.11
N HIS A 360 -3.71 10.95 -23.29
CA HIS A 360 -4.19 10.92 -21.90
C HIS A 360 -4.98 12.15 -21.42
N LEU A 361 -5.06 13.23 -22.20
CA LEU A 361 -5.66 14.49 -21.72
C LEU A 361 -6.71 15.11 -22.64
N ILE A 362 -6.56 15.00 -23.97
CA ILE A 362 -7.41 15.74 -24.90
C ILE A 362 -8.89 15.34 -24.84
N ALA A 363 -9.80 16.20 -25.32
CA ALA A 363 -11.24 15.94 -25.34
C ALA A 363 -11.59 14.68 -26.16
N ALA A 364 -10.86 14.44 -27.26
CA ALA A 364 -11.02 13.25 -28.10
C ALA A 364 -10.97 11.92 -27.35
N ILE A 365 -10.27 11.84 -26.20
CA ILE A 365 -10.20 10.64 -25.36
C ILE A 365 -11.35 10.58 -24.35
N ARG A 366 -11.85 11.73 -23.93
CA ARG A 366 -12.79 11.90 -22.82
C ARG A 366 -14.24 11.80 -23.28
N ILE A 367 -14.53 12.26 -24.50
CA ILE A 367 -15.87 12.19 -25.10
C ILE A 367 -16.33 10.73 -25.29
N PRO A 368 -15.53 9.80 -25.90
CA PRO A 368 -16.00 8.43 -26.16
C PRO A 368 -16.32 7.62 -24.90
N ILE A 369 -15.69 7.96 -23.77
CA ILE A 369 -15.93 7.31 -22.48
C ILE A 369 -17.00 8.04 -21.65
N ASN A 370 -17.74 8.98 -22.27
CA ASN A 370 -18.75 9.82 -21.64
C ASN A 370 -18.22 10.56 -20.39
N PHE A 371 -16.95 10.98 -20.40
CA PHE A 371 -16.33 11.70 -19.28
C PHE A 371 -16.61 13.20 -19.37
N LEU A 372 -17.89 13.54 -19.15
CA LEU A 372 -18.43 14.88 -19.31
C LEU A 372 -18.75 15.54 -17.95
N ASP A 373 -18.91 16.85 -17.97
CA ASP A 373 -19.42 17.62 -16.84
C ASP A 373 -20.95 17.79 -16.92
N ARG A 374 -21.53 18.73 -16.15
CA ARG A 374 -22.98 18.93 -16.11
C ARG A 374 -23.54 19.68 -17.32
N ASN A 375 -22.66 20.29 -18.10
CA ASN A 375 -23.00 21.05 -19.30
C ASN A 375 -22.61 20.26 -20.57
N ASP A 376 -22.52 18.93 -20.45
CA ASP A 376 -22.09 18.01 -21.50
C ASP A 376 -20.71 18.34 -22.11
N SER A 377 -19.87 19.08 -21.37
CA SER A 377 -18.52 19.46 -21.83
C SER A 377 -17.48 18.44 -21.38
N PRO A 378 -16.42 18.18 -22.17
CA PRO A 378 -15.35 17.24 -21.82
C PRO A 378 -14.67 17.60 -20.49
N ARG A 379 -14.89 16.77 -19.46
CA ARG A 379 -14.46 17.06 -18.10
C ARG A 379 -12.98 16.78 -17.91
N LEU A 380 -12.25 17.66 -17.23
CA LEU A 380 -10.84 17.40 -16.89
C LEU A 380 -10.73 16.36 -15.75
N PHE A 381 -9.72 15.49 -15.83
CA PHE A 381 -9.47 14.49 -14.79
C PHE A 381 -8.52 15.03 -13.71
N TYR A 382 -8.90 14.83 -12.45
CA TYR A 382 -8.11 15.19 -11.28
C TYR A 382 -8.04 14.03 -10.30
N ASN A 383 -6.86 13.81 -9.71
CA ASN A 383 -6.60 12.68 -8.81
C ASN A 383 -7.15 12.89 -7.38
N ASN A 384 -8.09 13.83 -7.21
CA ASN A 384 -8.60 14.23 -5.89
C ASN A 384 -9.22 13.06 -5.11
N ASP A 385 -9.83 12.10 -5.81
CA ASP A 385 -10.52 10.97 -5.18
C ASP A 385 -9.54 10.05 -4.45
N ILE A 386 -8.44 9.66 -5.11
CA ILE A 386 -7.42 8.80 -4.49
C ILE A 386 -6.58 9.59 -3.48
N GLU A 387 -6.28 10.87 -3.73
CA GLU A 387 -5.62 11.75 -2.76
C GLU A 387 -6.42 11.86 -1.45
N SER A 388 -7.75 11.93 -1.56
CA SER A 388 -8.66 11.93 -0.41
C SER A 388 -8.60 10.62 0.38
N MET A 389 -8.49 9.46 -0.29
CA MET A 389 -8.32 8.17 0.37
C MET A 389 -6.93 8.04 1.02
N ASN A 390 -5.89 8.49 0.33
CA ASN A 390 -4.54 8.54 0.88
C ASN A 390 -4.47 9.41 2.15
N HIS A 391 -5.19 10.54 2.15
CA HIS A 391 -5.35 11.37 3.34
C HIS A 391 -6.15 10.66 4.45
N ALA A 392 -7.21 9.91 4.11
CA ALA A 392 -7.96 9.11 5.07
C ALA A 392 -7.07 8.07 5.76
N PHE A 393 -6.21 7.37 5.01
CA PHE A 393 -5.24 6.42 5.58
C PHE A 393 -4.27 7.11 6.54
N LYS A 394 -3.69 8.25 6.11
CA LYS A 394 -2.75 9.00 6.96
C LYS A 394 -3.41 9.50 8.24
N ASN A 395 -4.64 9.99 8.16
CA ASN A 395 -5.42 10.39 9.33
C ASN A 395 -5.64 9.23 10.30
N GLN A 396 -6.01 8.03 9.83
CA GLN A 396 -6.19 6.86 10.72
C GLN A 396 -4.89 6.42 11.41
N THR A 397 -3.73 6.70 10.80
CA THR A 397 -2.42 6.45 11.41
C THR A 397 -1.93 7.58 12.30
N ASN A 398 -2.68 8.70 12.40
CA ASN A 398 -2.23 9.97 12.98
C ASN A 398 -0.94 10.50 12.34
N TRP A 399 -0.76 10.24 11.04
CA TRP A 399 0.45 10.61 10.29
C TRP A 399 1.75 9.98 10.82
N GLU A 400 1.63 8.94 11.63
CA GLU A 400 2.76 8.20 12.19
C GLU A 400 3.00 6.90 11.41
N LEU A 401 4.27 6.50 11.31
CA LEU A 401 4.64 5.20 10.75
C LEU A 401 4.12 4.07 11.65
N ARG A 402 3.40 3.14 11.06
CA ARG A 402 2.84 1.95 11.72
C ARG A 402 3.49 0.67 11.20
N SER A 403 3.35 -0.40 11.96
CA SER A 403 3.74 -1.75 11.53
C SER A 403 2.81 -2.26 10.44
N LEU A 404 3.26 -3.26 9.67
CA LEU A 404 2.45 -3.88 8.63
C LEU A 404 1.11 -4.40 9.15
N SER A 405 1.11 -5.06 10.31
CA SER A 405 -0.11 -5.59 10.92
C SER A 405 -1.13 -4.49 11.23
N GLU A 406 -0.66 -3.38 11.81
CA GLU A 406 -1.52 -2.25 12.14
C GLU A 406 -2.10 -1.61 10.88
N VAL A 407 -1.31 -1.46 9.81
CA VAL A 407 -1.80 -0.91 8.54
C VAL A 407 -2.85 -1.82 7.90
N ILE A 408 -2.63 -3.13 7.89
CA ILE A 408 -3.63 -4.10 7.40
C ILE A 408 -4.94 -3.98 8.19
N ASP A 409 -4.87 -3.89 9.52
CA ASP A 409 -6.05 -3.76 10.38
C ASP A 409 -6.77 -2.42 10.17
N ILE A 410 -6.04 -1.31 9.98
CA ILE A 410 -6.61 0.01 9.68
C ILE A 410 -7.37 0.00 8.35
N ILE A 411 -6.73 -0.51 7.29
CA ILE A 411 -7.35 -0.61 5.96
C ILE A 411 -8.58 -1.52 6.02
N GLY A 412 -8.48 -2.66 6.72
CA GLY A 412 -9.59 -3.58 6.93
C GLY A 412 -10.78 -2.95 7.66
N LYS A 413 -10.52 -2.14 8.70
CA LYS A 413 -11.56 -1.38 9.40
C LYS A 413 -12.24 -0.36 8.49
N LEU A 414 -11.48 0.40 7.70
CA LEU A 414 -12.04 1.38 6.77
C LEU A 414 -12.96 0.74 5.74
N ILE A 415 -12.53 -0.36 5.14
CA ILE A 415 -13.32 -1.13 4.17
C ILE A 415 -14.60 -1.69 4.83
N THR A 416 -14.49 -2.23 6.04
CA THR A 416 -15.64 -2.74 6.79
C THR A 416 -16.64 -1.63 7.13
N THR A 417 -16.16 -0.46 7.57
CA THR A 417 -17.00 0.72 7.83
C THR A 417 -17.71 1.17 6.57
N GLN A 418 -17.00 1.26 5.44
CA GLN A 418 -17.58 1.61 4.15
C GLN A 418 -18.68 0.63 3.73
N LYS A 419 -18.42 -0.68 3.80
CA LYS A 419 -19.42 -1.72 3.55
C LYS A 419 -20.66 -1.52 4.43
N ASN A 420 -20.47 -1.30 5.73
CA ASN A 420 -21.59 -1.12 6.66
C ASN A 420 -22.40 0.15 6.35
N GLU A 421 -21.76 1.25 5.95
CA GLU A 421 -22.45 2.47 5.51
C GLU A 421 -23.24 2.25 4.20
N SER A 422 -22.72 1.46 3.27
CA SER A 422 -23.48 1.05 2.07
C SER A 422 -24.71 0.22 2.42
N ILE A 423 -24.60 -0.71 3.37
CA ILE A 423 -25.75 -1.48 3.86
C ILE A 423 -26.75 -0.55 4.55
N ARG A 424 -26.27 0.38 5.38
CA ARG A 424 -27.12 1.37 6.07
C ARG A 424 -27.87 2.28 5.09
N ALA A 425 -27.28 2.57 3.93
CA ALA A 425 -27.93 3.34 2.87
C ALA A 425 -29.22 2.69 2.32
N LEU A 426 -29.42 1.38 2.54
CA LEU A 426 -30.65 0.65 2.22
C LEU A 426 -31.83 1.00 3.14
N PHE A 427 -31.56 1.50 4.34
CA PHE A 427 -32.57 1.84 5.32
C PHE A 427 -32.94 3.32 5.19
N VAL A 428 -34.24 3.60 5.15
CA VAL A 428 -34.76 4.97 5.07
C VAL A 428 -34.77 5.55 6.49
N SER A 429 -33.60 5.97 6.97
CA SER A 429 -33.46 6.76 8.19
C SER A 429 -32.59 7.98 7.92
N ASP A 430 -32.99 9.13 8.45
CA ASP A 430 -32.27 10.40 8.31
C ASP A 430 -30.96 10.46 9.11
N ALA A 431 -30.70 9.45 9.95
CA ALA A 431 -29.47 9.33 10.73
C ALA A 431 -28.26 8.82 9.91
N HIS A 432 -28.45 8.37 8.67
CA HIS A 432 -27.39 7.73 7.87
C HIS A 432 -26.66 8.70 6.92
N ILE A 433 -25.35 8.47 6.72
CA ILE A 433 -24.51 9.37 5.91
C ILE A 433 -24.84 9.24 4.42
N TRP A 434 -25.16 8.01 3.98
CA TRP A 434 -25.46 7.66 2.59
C TRP A 434 -26.93 7.32 2.37
N SER A 435 -27.35 7.40 1.11
CA SER A 435 -28.62 6.91 0.59
C SER A 435 -28.41 6.28 -0.80
N ALA A 436 -29.18 5.25 -1.14
CA ALA A 436 -29.27 4.78 -2.53
C ALA A 436 -29.75 5.93 -3.44
N LYS A 437 -29.35 5.99 -4.72
CA LYS A 437 -29.84 7.06 -5.61
C LYS A 437 -31.18 6.69 -6.25
N THR A 438 -31.43 5.40 -6.52
CA THR A 438 -32.72 4.91 -7.03
C THR A 438 -33.25 3.68 -6.27
N ILE A 439 -34.50 3.29 -6.54
CA ILE A 439 -35.12 2.07 -5.99
C ILE A 439 -34.46 0.83 -6.62
N GLU A 440 -34.09 0.90 -7.89
CA GLU A 440 -33.40 -0.15 -8.63
C GLU A 440 -31.99 -0.37 -8.05
N GLU A 441 -31.24 0.71 -7.82
CA GLU A 441 -29.95 0.64 -7.14
C GLU A 441 -30.07 0.11 -5.72
N ARG A 442 -31.14 0.46 -5.00
CA ARG A 442 -31.44 -0.10 -3.68
C ARG A 442 -31.67 -1.62 -3.75
N ASN A 443 -32.43 -2.10 -4.73
CA ASN A 443 -32.69 -3.52 -4.94
C ASN A 443 -31.43 -4.28 -5.38
N GLU A 444 -30.59 -3.67 -6.20
CA GLU A 444 -29.31 -4.25 -6.61
C GLU A 444 -28.31 -4.31 -5.45
N ILE A 445 -28.25 -3.28 -4.61
CA ILE A 445 -27.50 -3.31 -3.35
C ILE A 445 -28.02 -4.49 -2.49
N ILE A 446 -29.34 -4.69 -2.37
CA ILE A 446 -29.94 -5.83 -1.64
C ILE A 446 -29.50 -7.17 -2.24
N GLU A 447 -29.63 -7.38 -3.55
CA GLU A 447 -29.15 -8.60 -4.22
C GLU A 447 -27.65 -8.83 -4.00
N ASN A 448 -26.88 -7.74 -3.93
CA ASN A 448 -25.45 -7.81 -3.70
C ASN A 448 -25.06 -8.21 -2.29
N TYR A 449 -25.89 -7.87 -1.30
CA TYR A 449 -25.64 -8.20 0.10
C TYR A 449 -26.26 -9.54 0.55
N TYR A 450 -27.44 -9.91 0.05
CA TYR A 450 -28.17 -11.08 0.53
C TYR A 450 -27.91 -12.38 -0.25
N ASN A 451 -27.39 -12.32 -1.49
CA ASN A 451 -27.03 -13.52 -2.25
C ASN A 451 -25.65 -14.11 -1.90
N TYR A 452 -25.10 -13.79 -0.73
CA TYR A 452 -23.91 -14.44 -0.18
C TYR A 452 -24.26 -15.16 1.12
N THR A 453 -24.92 -16.32 1.01
CA THR A 453 -24.58 -17.43 1.89
C THR A 453 -23.22 -17.94 1.43
N PRO A 454 -22.15 -17.90 2.25
CA PRO A 454 -20.97 -18.68 1.92
C PRO A 454 -21.47 -20.12 1.76
N ALA A 455 -21.30 -20.71 0.58
CA ALA A 455 -21.47 -22.14 0.44
C ALA A 455 -20.61 -22.76 1.54
N ALA A 456 -21.25 -23.32 2.57
CA ALA A 456 -20.58 -23.97 3.67
C ALA A 456 -19.52 -24.87 3.06
N SER A 457 -18.27 -24.62 3.44
CA SER A 457 -17.10 -25.33 2.94
C SER A 457 -17.35 -26.84 3.06
N LYS A 458 -17.77 -27.49 1.98
CA LYS A 458 -17.70 -28.94 1.89
C LYS A 458 -16.21 -29.27 1.96
N PRO A 459 -15.77 -30.05 2.95
CA PRO A 459 -14.36 -30.37 3.08
C PRO A 459 -13.91 -31.04 1.78
N ARG A 460 -12.90 -30.46 1.13
CA ARG A 460 -12.23 -31.05 -0.02
C ARG A 460 -11.52 -32.33 0.45
N ARG A 461 -12.22 -33.45 0.45
CA ARG A 461 -11.59 -34.78 0.38
C ARG A 461 -11.12 -34.99 -1.05
N ASN A 462 -9.81 -34.97 -1.25
CA ASN A 462 -9.06 -36.10 -1.83
C ASN A 462 -7.63 -35.65 -2.16
N LEU A 463 -6.73 -35.89 -1.22
CA LEU A 463 -5.33 -36.18 -1.53
C LEU A 463 -5.31 -37.55 -2.21
N ASN A 464 -4.99 -37.56 -3.50
CA ASN A 464 -4.73 -38.80 -4.25
C ASN A 464 -3.45 -39.46 -3.71
N ILE A 465 -3.62 -40.59 -3.04
CA ILE A 465 -2.56 -41.57 -2.79
C ILE A 465 -2.63 -42.60 -3.95
N PRO A 466 -1.53 -42.88 -4.67
CA PRO A 466 -1.56 -43.85 -5.76
C PRO A 466 -1.53 -45.28 -5.21
N GLN A 467 -2.61 -46.05 -5.39
CA GLN A 467 -2.57 -47.50 -5.22
C GLN A 467 -2.22 -48.20 -6.55
N LYS A 468 -1.15 -49.01 -6.50
CA LYS A 468 -0.80 -50.04 -7.49
C LYS A 468 -1.67 -51.28 -7.27
N ALA A 469 -2.15 -51.84 -8.38
CA ALA A 469 -2.40 -53.26 -8.72
C ALA A 469 -3.50 -53.26 -9.80
N GLY A 470 -3.52 -54.02 -10.89
CA GLY A 470 -2.87 -55.27 -11.27
C GLY A 470 -3.86 -55.98 -12.20
N ARG A 471 -3.46 -56.20 -13.46
CA ARG A 471 -4.03 -57.02 -14.54
C ARG A 471 -5.24 -57.94 -14.24
N LYS A 472 -6.26 -57.94 -15.11
CA LYS A 472 -6.42 -58.85 -16.28
C LYS A 472 -7.70 -58.54 -17.09
N PRO A 473 -7.72 -58.76 -18.43
CA PRO A 473 -8.91 -58.68 -19.28
C PRO A 473 -9.44 -60.07 -19.67
N GLY A 474 -10.72 -60.15 -20.08
CA GLY A 474 -11.17 -61.24 -20.95
C GLY A 474 -12.68 -61.55 -20.96
N ARG A 475 -13.17 -61.78 -22.19
CA ARG A 475 -14.47 -62.33 -22.65
C ARG A 475 -15.64 -61.33 -22.69
N SER A 476 -16.10 -60.83 -23.84
CA SER A 476 -16.57 -61.44 -25.12
C SER A 476 -17.98 -62.04 -25.06
N ASN A 477 -18.75 -61.67 -26.08
CA ASN A 477 -19.98 -62.28 -26.61
C ASN A 477 -21.31 -61.74 -26.05
N VAL A 478 -22.38 -61.49 -26.83
CA VAL A 478 -22.67 -61.62 -28.28
C VAL A 478 -24.10 -61.07 -28.48
N ARG A 479 -24.38 -60.51 -29.68
CA ARG A 479 -25.69 -60.35 -30.40
C ARG A 479 -26.92 -59.83 -29.63
N GLY A 480 -27.77 -59.00 -30.20
CA GLY A 480 -27.94 -58.55 -31.59
C GLY A 480 -29.25 -57.77 -31.70
N SER A 481 -29.53 -57.29 -32.93
CA SER A 481 -30.83 -57.00 -33.55
C SER A 481 -31.88 -56.28 -32.69
N SER A 482 -32.52 -55.19 -33.10
CA SER A 482 -32.85 -54.69 -34.44
C SER A 482 -33.76 -53.47 -34.25
N THR A 483 -33.84 -52.60 -35.28
CA THR A 483 -35.03 -51.84 -35.71
C THR A 483 -35.86 -51.09 -34.65
N THR A 484 -36.21 -49.81 -34.77
CA THR A 484 -36.80 -49.14 -35.92
C THR A 484 -37.01 -47.65 -35.57
N THR A 485 -37.00 -46.78 -36.57
CA THR A 485 -37.80 -45.54 -36.77
C THR A 485 -38.76 -45.14 -35.63
N ARG A 486 -38.99 -43.87 -35.29
CA ARG A 486 -39.49 -42.80 -36.17
C ARG A 486 -39.70 -41.50 -35.37
N LYS A 487 -39.41 -40.37 -36.05
CA LYS A 487 -40.12 -39.06 -36.07
C LYS A 487 -40.30 -38.21 -34.79
N LYS A 488 -39.75 -36.99 -34.91
CA LYS A 488 -40.41 -35.67 -34.82
C LYS A 488 -41.47 -35.47 -33.72
N LYS A 489 -41.15 -34.61 -32.75
CA LYS A 489 -41.56 -33.19 -32.75
C LYS A 489 -40.61 -32.39 -31.89
#